data_AF-A0A0V0T486-F1
#
_entry.id   AF-A0A0V0T486-F1
#
_cell.length_a   1.000
_cell.length_b   1.000
_cell.length_c   1.000
_cell.angle_alpha   90.00
_cell.angle_beta   90.00
_cell.angle_gamma   90.00
#
_symmetry.space_group_name_H-M   'P 1'
#
loop_
_entity.id
_entity.type
_entity.pdbx_description
1 polymer ?
#
loop_
_entity_poly.entity_id
_entity_poly.type
_entity_poly.pdbx_seq_one_letter_code
_entity_poly.pdbx_strand_id
1 'polypeptide(L)'
;LSCTQRRHIKFAITNPTNVTIGFHLRSTRPSAIKVYPTYGFIEKHDFAMAKVYFPKVDEHDFKVRADRLTVLLAVKPEDLSISEPKLLWDEKDYRLDVFARRCITVKYSKPFENQMIKTSRKSSTKGKETTDEQINEQKRQSHKDAKTNAAAQAIKTVQSNDSDGECEEEGSTEDDQQ
;
A
#
# COMPACT_ATOMS: atom_id res chain seq x y z
N LEU A 1 -20.75 20.69 17.48
CA LEU A 1 -19.60 19.75 17.54
C LEU A 1 -19.57 18.96 16.23
N SER A 2 -18.79 19.43 15.26
CA SER A 2 -18.75 18.83 13.90
C SER A 2 -18.14 17.43 13.96
N CYS A 3 -18.90 16.45 13.47
CA CYS A 3 -18.52 15.04 13.45
C CYS A 3 -17.19 14.87 12.68
N THR A 4 -16.13 14.56 13.42
CA THR A 4 -14.76 14.50 12.90
C THR A 4 -14.58 13.20 12.13
N GLN A 5 -14.75 13.23 10.80
CA GLN A 5 -14.36 12.13 9.92
C GLN A 5 -12.87 11.82 10.14
N ARG A 6 -12.56 10.78 10.92
CA ARG A 6 -11.21 10.28 11.12
C ARG A 6 -10.87 9.34 9.98
N ARG A 7 -9.81 9.66 9.23
CA ARG A 7 -9.24 8.67 8.30
C ARG A 7 -8.45 7.65 9.10
N HIS A 8 -8.51 6.41 8.66
CA HIS A 8 -7.66 5.38 9.21
C HIS A 8 -6.96 4.59 8.11
N ILE A 9 -5.75 4.14 8.43
CA ILE A 9 -4.95 3.25 7.60
C ILE A 9 -4.70 1.98 8.41
N LYS A 10 -4.69 0.84 7.72
CA LYS A 10 -4.34 -0.44 8.32
C LYS A 10 -3.04 -0.95 7.70
N PHE A 11 -2.21 -1.60 8.50
CA PHE A 11 -1.03 -2.32 8.02
C PHE A 11 -0.76 -3.54 8.91
N ALA A 12 -0.17 -4.57 8.31
CA ALA A 12 0.24 -5.76 9.04
C ALA A 12 1.65 -5.59 9.62
N ILE A 13 1.85 -6.07 10.84
CA ILE A 13 3.16 -6.34 11.41
C ILE A 13 3.31 -7.86 11.37
N THR A 14 4.21 -8.37 10.55
CA THR A 14 4.41 -9.81 10.35
C THR A 14 5.61 -10.29 11.17
N ASN A 15 5.45 -11.45 11.81
CA ASN A 15 6.51 -12.16 12.49
C ASN A 15 6.97 -13.35 11.63
N PRO A 16 8.06 -13.22 10.86
CA PRO A 16 8.59 -14.33 10.05
C PRO A 16 9.46 -15.31 10.87
N THR A 17 9.53 -15.15 12.19
CA THR A 17 10.48 -15.90 13.04
C THR A 17 9.82 -17.13 13.67
N ASN A 18 10.64 -18.02 14.22
CA ASN A 18 10.20 -19.21 14.95
C ASN A 18 9.86 -18.95 16.43
N VAL A 19 9.89 -17.69 16.89
CA VAL A 19 9.60 -17.30 18.27
C VAL A 19 8.48 -16.28 18.32
N THR A 20 7.75 -16.23 19.44
CA THR A 20 6.73 -15.19 19.66
C THR A 20 7.43 -13.86 19.95
N ILE A 21 7.00 -12.81 19.26
CA ILE A 21 7.55 -11.45 19.43
C ILE A 21 6.50 -10.49 19.97
N GLY A 22 6.93 -9.54 20.79
CA GLY A 22 6.12 -8.40 21.18
C GLY A 22 6.40 -7.20 20.29
N PHE A 23 5.37 -6.37 20.07
CA PHE A 23 5.51 -5.06 19.43
C PHE A 23 5.01 -3.92 20.32
N HIS A 24 5.59 -2.74 20.13
CA HIS A 24 5.09 -1.46 20.66
C HIS A 24 5.09 -0.41 19.56
N LEU A 25 3.89 0.08 19.24
CA LEU A 25 3.63 1.14 18.29
C LEU A 25 3.66 2.51 18.97
N ARG A 26 4.59 3.36 18.56
CA ARG A 26 4.70 4.77 19.01
C ARG A 26 4.45 5.72 17.84
N SER A 27 3.92 6.89 18.15
CA SER A 27 3.76 8.00 17.21
C SER A 27 4.53 9.21 17.70
N THR A 28 5.06 10.03 16.79
CA THR A 28 5.63 11.34 17.13
C THR A 28 4.58 12.34 17.62
N ARG A 29 3.28 12.06 17.41
CA ARG A 29 2.16 12.90 17.87
C ARG A 29 1.05 12.07 18.51
N PRO A 30 1.29 11.47 19.69
CA PRO A 30 0.33 10.58 20.33
C PRO A 30 -0.97 11.26 20.75
N SER A 31 -1.00 12.60 20.88
CA SER A 31 -2.23 13.36 21.13
C SER A 31 -3.18 13.35 19.94
N ALA A 32 -2.66 13.36 18.72
CA ALA A 32 -3.43 13.54 17.48
C ALA A 32 -3.54 12.25 16.65
N ILE A 33 -2.44 11.51 16.50
CA ILE A 33 -2.36 10.27 15.74
C ILE A 33 -2.50 9.13 16.73
N LYS A 34 -3.63 8.41 16.66
CA LYS A 34 -3.90 7.26 17.54
C LYS A 34 -3.56 5.97 16.81
N VAL A 35 -2.95 5.04 17.52
CA VAL A 35 -2.62 3.70 17.02
C VAL A 35 -3.38 2.66 17.82
N TYR A 36 -3.79 1.58 17.17
CA TYR A 36 -4.45 0.47 17.84
C TYR A 36 -4.21 -0.86 17.10
N PRO A 37 -3.84 -1.94 17.82
CA PRO A 37 -3.42 -1.93 19.21
C PRO A 37 -2.07 -1.19 19.38
N THR A 38 -1.80 -0.64 20.58
CA THR A 38 -0.51 0.00 20.87
C THR A 38 0.58 -1.03 21.16
N TYR A 39 0.18 -2.14 21.79
CA TYR A 39 1.03 -3.25 22.19
C TYR A 39 0.37 -4.55 21.76
N GLY A 40 1.17 -5.58 21.52
CA GLY A 40 0.65 -6.93 21.30
C GLY A 40 1.78 -7.94 21.17
N PHE A 41 1.40 -9.21 21.22
CA PHE A 41 2.26 -10.32 20.82
C PHE A 41 1.83 -10.84 19.46
N ILE A 42 2.79 -11.37 18.72
CA ILE A 42 2.58 -12.00 17.42
C ILE A 42 3.25 -13.37 17.52
N GLU A 43 2.47 -14.43 17.34
CA GLU A 43 2.98 -15.80 17.34
C GLU A 43 3.93 -16.03 16.17
N LYS A 44 4.66 -17.15 16.22
CA LYS A 44 5.56 -17.57 15.14
C LYS A 44 4.81 -17.65 13.81
N HIS A 45 5.40 -17.11 12.74
CA HIS A 45 4.83 -17.11 11.39
C HIS A 45 3.45 -16.46 11.22
N ASP A 46 3.07 -15.57 12.14
CA ASP A 46 1.78 -14.89 12.13
C ASP A 46 1.92 -13.36 11.96
N PHE A 47 0.80 -12.63 11.98
CA PHE A 47 0.76 -11.18 11.87
C PHE A 47 -0.26 -10.52 12.80
N ALA A 48 0.04 -9.29 13.22
CA ALA A 48 -0.92 -8.41 13.87
C ALA A 48 -1.36 -7.29 12.93
N MET A 49 -2.67 -7.04 12.86
CA MET A 49 -3.22 -5.92 12.09
C MET A 49 -3.28 -4.65 12.95
N ALA A 50 -2.44 -3.67 12.61
CA ALA A 50 -2.43 -2.36 13.24
C ALA A 50 -3.32 -1.37 12.48
N LYS A 51 -4.01 -0.50 13.22
CA LYS A 51 -4.84 0.59 12.72
C LYS A 51 -4.24 1.91 13.20
N VAL A 52 -4.13 2.87 12.30
CA VAL A 52 -3.68 4.23 12.60
C VAL A 52 -4.79 5.19 12.25
N TYR A 53 -5.20 6.00 13.22
CA TYR A 53 -6.24 7.01 13.08
C TYR A 53 -5.58 8.38 13.00
N PHE A 54 -5.88 9.09 11.92
CA PHE A 54 -5.43 10.46 11.70
C PHE A 54 -6.59 11.43 11.95
N PRO A 55 -6.32 12.59 12.58
CA PRO A 55 -7.34 13.60 12.75
C PRO A 55 -7.72 14.18 11.38
N LYS A 56 -8.96 14.64 11.24
CA LYS A 56 -9.30 15.54 10.14
C LYS A 56 -8.46 16.79 10.28
N VAL A 57 -7.92 17.23 9.17
CA VAL A 57 -7.07 18.41 9.09
C VAL A 57 -7.94 19.56 8.59
N ASP A 58 -7.99 20.68 9.33
CA ASP A 58 -8.57 21.93 8.81
C ASP A 58 -7.54 22.58 7.88
N GLU A 59 -7.95 22.89 6.66
CA GLU A 59 -7.06 23.30 5.57
C GLU A 59 -6.37 24.64 5.82
N HIS A 60 -6.97 25.52 6.64
CA HIS A 60 -6.49 26.90 6.81
C HIS A 60 -5.20 26.99 7.63
N ASP A 61 -5.02 26.11 8.62
CA ASP A 61 -3.89 26.16 9.55
C ASP A 61 -2.97 24.94 9.49
N PHE A 62 -3.21 24.02 8.55
CA PHE A 62 -2.40 22.81 8.49
C PHE A 62 -1.04 23.03 7.85
N LYS A 63 -0.02 22.94 8.71
CA LYS A 63 1.37 22.83 8.29
C LYS A 63 1.71 21.34 8.12
N VAL A 64 2.26 20.99 6.95
CA VAL A 64 2.82 19.64 6.72
C VAL A 64 3.95 19.40 7.72
N ARG A 65 3.97 18.21 8.32
CA ARG A 65 4.91 17.84 9.38
C ARG A 65 5.65 16.55 9.02
N ALA A 66 6.82 16.36 9.64
CA ALA A 66 7.57 15.11 9.57
C ALA A 66 7.06 14.09 10.59
N ASP A 67 5.78 13.75 10.54
CA ASP A 67 5.18 12.78 11.46
C ASP A 67 5.64 11.35 11.13
N ARG A 68 5.87 10.54 12.18
CA ARG A 68 6.38 9.17 12.05
C ARG A 68 5.70 8.24 13.03
N LEU A 69 5.56 6.98 12.65
CA LEU A 69 5.28 5.87 13.55
C LEU A 69 6.56 5.07 13.75
N THR A 70 6.73 4.50 14.94
CA THR A 70 7.82 3.58 15.26
C THR A 70 7.22 2.27 15.75
N VAL A 71 7.62 1.16 15.14
CA VAL A 71 7.39 -0.19 15.65
C VAL A 71 8.66 -0.61 16.37
N LEU A 72 8.58 -0.82 17.69
CA LEU A 72 9.62 -1.49 18.46
C LEU A 72 9.27 -2.97 18.54
N LEU A 73 10.27 -3.83 18.43
CA LEU A 73 10.11 -5.29 18.47
C LEU A 73 11.08 -5.88 19.49
N ALA A 74 10.59 -6.81 20.30
CA ALA A 74 11.36 -7.56 21.28
C ALA A 74 10.86 -9.00 21.34
N VAL A 75 11.72 -9.94 21.73
CA VAL A 75 11.31 -11.34 21.93
C VAL A 75 10.45 -11.41 23.20
N LYS A 76 9.35 -12.16 23.16
CA LYS A 76 8.52 -12.38 24.34
C LYS A 76 9.23 -13.36 25.30
N PRO A 77 9.44 -12.99 26.58
CA PRO A 77 9.89 -13.93 27.61
C PRO A 77 8.90 -15.07 27.84
N GLU A 78 9.37 -16.25 28.23
CA GLU A 78 8.51 -17.44 28.42
C GLU A 78 7.51 -17.25 29.58
N ASP A 79 7.95 -16.60 30.66
CA ASP A 79 7.19 -16.34 31.89
C ASP A 79 6.12 -15.25 31.76
N LEU A 80 6.20 -14.41 30.72
CA LEU A 80 5.26 -13.32 30.52
C LEU A 80 3.93 -13.82 29.93
N SER A 81 2.79 -13.43 30.52
CA SER A 81 1.48 -13.79 29.98
C SER A 81 1.20 -13.13 28.63
N ILE A 82 0.56 -13.88 27.70
CA ILE A 82 0.10 -13.35 26.41
C ILE A 82 -0.97 -12.25 26.58
N SER A 83 -1.75 -12.28 27.66
CA SER A 83 -2.82 -11.32 27.90
C SER A 83 -2.32 -9.92 28.28
N GLU A 84 -1.05 -9.77 28.64
CA GLU A 84 -0.49 -8.53 29.20
C GLU A 84 0.72 -8.00 28.40
N PRO A 85 0.56 -7.75 27.08
CA PRO A 85 1.67 -7.35 26.22
C PRO A 85 2.31 -6.01 26.58
N LYS A 86 1.64 -5.20 27.40
CA LYS A 86 2.18 -3.93 27.90
C LYS A 86 3.35 -4.16 28.88
N LEU A 87 3.31 -5.22 29.69
CA LEU A 87 4.32 -5.47 30.72
C LEU A 87 5.71 -5.69 30.13
N LEU A 88 5.79 -6.27 28.93
CA LEU A 88 7.05 -6.39 28.18
C LEU A 88 7.80 -5.05 28.07
N TRP A 89 7.08 -3.93 28.05
CA TRP A 89 7.64 -2.59 27.85
C TRP A 89 7.76 -1.78 29.15
N ASP A 90 7.51 -2.40 30.30
CA ASP A 90 7.80 -1.80 31.61
C ASP A 90 9.27 -2.03 31.97
N GLU A 91 10.04 -0.94 32.06
CA GLU A 91 11.47 -0.96 32.34
C GLU A 91 11.79 -1.52 33.74
N LYS A 92 10.79 -1.61 34.63
CA LYS A 92 10.96 -2.16 35.97
C LYS A 92 10.96 -3.69 35.98
N ASP A 93 10.15 -4.30 35.13
CA ASP A 93 9.87 -5.73 35.19
C ASP A 93 10.74 -6.52 34.21
N TYR A 94 11.09 -5.92 33.07
CA TYR A 94 11.90 -6.58 32.04
C TYR A 94 13.05 -5.70 31.57
N ARG A 95 14.28 -6.25 31.57
CA ARG A 95 15.40 -5.68 30.80
C ARG A 95 15.15 -5.93 29.33
N LEU A 96 14.38 -5.04 28.73
CA LEU A 96 13.91 -5.21 27.39
C LEU A 96 15.04 -5.11 26.36
N ASP A 97 15.38 -6.22 25.74
CA ASP A 97 16.29 -6.23 24.59
C ASP A 97 15.51 -6.01 23.29
N VAL A 98 15.39 -4.74 22.90
CA VAL A 98 14.74 -4.36 21.64
C VAL A 98 15.65 -4.75 20.48
N PHE A 99 15.40 -5.93 19.90
CA PHE A 99 16.21 -6.44 18.79
C PHE A 99 15.96 -5.71 17.46
N ALA A 100 14.80 -5.05 17.29
CA ALA A 100 14.52 -4.30 16.08
C ALA A 100 13.63 -3.07 16.29
N ARG A 101 13.92 -2.03 15.49
CA ARG A 101 13.15 -0.79 15.42
C ARG A 101 12.85 -0.46 13.96
N ARG A 102 11.58 -0.31 13.62
CA ARG A 102 11.14 0.09 12.26
C ARG A 102 10.42 1.43 12.32
N CYS A 103 10.79 2.33 11.42
CA CYS A 103 10.20 3.66 11.31
C CYS A 103 9.31 3.72 10.07
N ILE A 104 8.07 4.16 10.23
CA ILE A 104 7.10 4.37 9.16
C ILE A 104 6.86 5.88 9.03
N THR A 105 7.23 6.45 7.89
CA THR A 105 7.05 7.89 7.63
C THR A 105 5.62 8.19 7.19
N VAL A 106 5.00 9.19 7.79
CA VAL A 106 3.70 9.71 7.35
C VAL A 106 3.93 10.80 6.31
N LYS A 107 3.42 10.58 5.08
CA LYS A 107 3.46 11.57 4.00
C LYS A 107 2.07 12.18 3.82
N TYR A 108 2.00 13.50 3.73
CA TYR A 108 0.77 14.25 3.50
C TYR A 108 0.74 14.69 2.02
N SER A 109 -0.31 14.30 1.29
CA SER A 109 -0.53 14.70 -0.10
C SER A 109 -1.57 15.82 -0.19
N LYS A 110 -1.34 16.78 -1.10
CA LYS A 110 -2.30 17.79 -1.55
C LYS A 110 -2.79 17.45 -2.98
N PRO A 111 -3.99 17.87 -3.41
CA PRO A 111 -5.01 18.60 -2.66
C PRO A 111 -5.61 17.72 -1.56
N PHE A 112 -5.99 18.34 -0.45
CA PHE A 112 -6.81 17.63 0.53
C PHE A 112 -8.18 17.38 -0.12
N GLU A 113 -8.82 16.26 0.23
CA GLU A 113 -10.11 15.87 -0.33
C GLU A 113 -11.08 17.04 -0.18
N ASN A 114 -11.56 17.57 -1.32
CA ASN A 114 -12.41 18.76 -1.52
C ASN A 114 -11.72 20.07 -1.97
N GLN A 115 -10.40 20.12 -2.13
CA GLN A 115 -9.78 21.26 -2.81
C GLN A 115 -10.05 21.19 -4.32
N MET A 116 -11.08 21.92 -4.79
CA MET A 116 -11.24 22.19 -6.21
C MET A 116 -9.95 22.82 -6.73
N ILE A 117 -9.25 22.10 -7.61
CA ILE A 117 -8.11 22.62 -8.34
C ILE A 117 -8.64 23.78 -9.19
N LYS A 118 -8.50 25.01 -8.69
CA LYS A 118 -8.75 26.21 -9.47
C LYS A 118 -7.71 26.22 -10.59
N THR A 119 -8.05 25.65 -11.73
CA THR A 119 -7.31 25.84 -12.97
C THR A 119 -7.59 27.26 -13.45
N SER A 120 -6.95 28.25 -12.85
CA SER A 120 -6.84 29.56 -13.46
C SER A 120 -5.81 29.48 -14.59
N ARG A 121 -6.24 28.93 -15.75
CA ARG A 121 -5.61 29.28 -17.01
C ARG A 121 -5.81 30.78 -17.19
N LYS A 122 -4.76 31.57 -16.93
CA LYS A 122 -4.65 32.93 -17.47
C LYS A 122 -4.59 32.79 -19.00
N SER A 123 -5.73 32.75 -19.67
CA SER A 123 -5.80 33.11 -21.08
C SER A 123 -5.57 34.63 -21.14
N SER A 124 -4.32 35.02 -21.35
CA SER A 124 -4.00 36.37 -21.80
C SER A 124 -4.40 36.46 -23.28
N THR A 125 -5.65 36.81 -23.54
CA THR A 125 -6.08 37.18 -24.89
C THR A 125 -5.83 38.67 -25.04
N LYS A 126 -4.66 39.02 -25.57
CA LYS A 126 -4.40 40.33 -26.17
C LYS A 126 -4.35 40.14 -27.68
N GLY A 127 -5.51 40.27 -28.32
CA GLY A 127 -5.67 40.45 -29.77
C GLY A 127 -6.94 41.27 -29.95
N LYS A 128 -6.82 42.59 -30.12
CA LYS A 128 -6.83 43.29 -31.42
C LYS A 128 -7.93 42.73 -32.35
N GLU A 129 -9.05 43.45 -32.35
CA GLU A 129 -9.99 43.53 -33.46
C GLU A 129 -9.22 43.83 -34.75
N THR A 130 -9.50 43.06 -35.80
CA THR A 130 -9.80 43.55 -37.16
C THR A 130 -10.12 42.37 -38.08
N THR A 131 -11.38 42.37 -38.52
CA THR A 131 -11.86 42.09 -39.88
C THR A 131 -11.82 40.64 -40.41
N ASP A 132 -13.02 40.05 -40.41
CA ASP A 132 -13.45 38.97 -41.30
C ASP A 132 -13.36 39.43 -42.75
N GLU A 133 -12.46 38.81 -43.52
CA GLU A 133 -12.57 38.54 -44.95
C GLU A 133 -11.20 38.05 -45.44
N GLN A 134 -11.08 36.75 -45.74
CA GLN A 134 -10.51 36.24 -47.01
C GLN A 134 -9.99 34.79 -46.92
N ILE A 135 -10.65 33.96 -47.75
CA ILE A 135 -10.06 32.98 -48.66
C ILE A 135 -9.80 31.57 -48.09
N ASN A 136 -10.91 30.85 -48.05
CA ASN A 136 -11.06 29.47 -48.50
C ASN A 136 -10.56 29.30 -49.96
N GLU A 137 -9.27 29.01 -50.18
CA GLU A 137 -8.82 28.42 -51.44
C GLU A 137 -7.40 27.82 -51.31
N GLN A 138 -7.30 26.56 -50.88
CA GLN A 138 -6.21 25.63 -51.26
C GLN A 138 -6.49 24.22 -50.75
N LYS A 139 -7.54 23.61 -51.31
CA LYS A 139 -7.70 22.15 -51.35
C LYS A 139 -7.64 21.72 -52.81
N ARG A 140 -6.44 21.70 -53.39
CA ARG A 140 -6.08 20.88 -54.58
C ARG A 140 -4.58 20.96 -54.91
N GLN A 141 -4.03 19.79 -55.28
CA GLN A 141 -2.63 19.44 -55.60
C GLN A 141 -1.76 19.18 -54.34
N SER A 142 -1.25 17.98 -54.06
CA SER A 142 -0.95 16.81 -54.88
C SER A 142 -1.04 15.54 -54.02
N HIS A 143 -1.76 14.55 -54.53
CA HIS A 143 -1.73 13.15 -54.10
C HIS A 143 -0.92 12.38 -55.16
N LYS A 144 -0.24 11.29 -54.75
CA LYS A 144 0.49 10.25 -55.53
C LYS A 144 2.02 10.43 -55.50
N ASP A 145 2.89 9.48 -55.13
CA ASP A 145 2.88 8.01 -54.99
C ASP A 145 3.86 7.64 -53.83
N ALA A 146 3.80 6.53 -53.09
CA ALA A 146 3.82 5.15 -53.57
C ALA A 146 3.32 4.16 -52.50
N LYS A 147 2.37 3.32 -52.90
CA LYS A 147 2.14 1.94 -52.44
C LYS A 147 2.92 1.08 -53.44
N THR A 148 3.62 -0.01 -53.11
CA THR A 148 3.12 -1.40 -52.99
C THR A 148 4.40 -2.28 -53.03
N ASN A 149 4.63 -3.27 -52.17
CA ASN A 149 4.31 -4.70 -52.34
C ASN A 149 4.75 -5.39 -51.03
N ALA A 150 3.94 -6.07 -50.20
CA ALA A 150 2.99 -7.16 -50.45
C ALA A 150 3.64 -8.35 -51.20
N ALA A 151 3.95 -9.44 -50.47
CA ALA A 151 3.27 -10.73 -50.65
C ALA A 151 3.99 -11.88 -49.91
N ALA A 152 3.15 -12.78 -49.39
CA ALA A 152 3.34 -14.24 -49.33
C ALA A 152 4.37 -14.80 -48.31
N GLN A 153 4.13 -15.86 -47.55
CA GLN A 153 3.07 -16.89 -47.48
C GLN A 153 3.20 -17.51 -46.06
N ALA A 154 2.11 -17.75 -45.32
CA ALA A 154 1.24 -18.93 -45.37
C ALA A 154 1.87 -20.27 -44.93
N ILE A 155 1.25 -20.82 -43.88
CA ILE A 155 0.93 -22.24 -43.64
C ILE A 155 2.07 -23.18 -43.19
N LYS A 156 1.98 -23.63 -41.93
CA LYS A 156 1.96 -25.08 -41.65
C LYS A 156 1.16 -25.41 -40.38
N THR A 157 0.00 -26.04 -40.62
CA THR A 157 -0.81 -26.85 -39.71
C THR A 157 -0.07 -28.13 -39.31
N VAL A 158 -0.64 -28.84 -38.32
CA VAL A 158 -0.56 -30.28 -37.98
C VAL A 158 0.17 -30.49 -36.65
N GLN A 159 -0.57 -30.60 -35.53
CA GLN A 159 -1.25 -31.78 -34.98
C GLN A 159 -0.30 -32.86 -34.45
N SER A 160 -0.45 -33.15 -33.16
CA SER A 160 -0.37 -34.45 -32.46
C SER A 160 -0.04 -34.17 -30.98
N ASN A 161 -0.61 -34.77 -29.96
CA ASN A 161 -1.63 -35.79 -29.78
C ASN A 161 -2.09 -35.65 -28.32
N ASP A 162 -3.33 -36.06 -28.06
CA ASP A 162 -3.80 -36.46 -26.75
C ASP A 162 -2.85 -37.47 -26.09
N SER A 163 -2.69 -37.38 -24.78
CA SER A 163 -2.81 -38.60 -23.96
C SER A 163 -3.09 -38.23 -22.52
N ASP A 164 -4.25 -38.70 -22.08
CA ASP A 164 -4.64 -38.90 -20.70
C ASP A 164 -3.60 -39.70 -19.93
N GLY A 165 -3.57 -39.45 -18.62
CA GLY A 165 -2.77 -40.18 -17.66
C GLY A 165 -3.30 -39.96 -16.25
N GLU A 166 -4.57 -40.32 -16.02
CA GLU A 166 -4.98 -40.82 -14.70
C GLU A 166 -4.21 -42.12 -14.43
N CYS A 167 -3.60 -42.23 -13.26
CA CYS A 167 -3.33 -43.49 -12.57
C CYS A 167 -3.42 -43.20 -11.08
N GLU A 168 -4.60 -43.49 -10.53
CA GLU A 168 -4.78 -43.73 -9.10
C GLU A 168 -4.05 -45.01 -8.66
N GLU A 169 -3.91 -45.11 -7.33
CA GLU A 169 -4.03 -46.34 -6.53
C GLU A 169 -2.88 -47.37 -6.65
N GLU A 170 -2.39 -48.09 -5.63
CA GLU A 170 -2.81 -48.58 -4.30
C GLU A 170 -1.45 -48.82 -3.56
N GLY A 171 -1.27 -48.89 -2.24
CA GLY A 171 -2.12 -49.40 -1.17
C GLY A 171 -1.24 -50.28 -0.24
N SER A 172 -1.65 -50.35 1.04
CA SER A 172 -1.42 -51.47 1.99
C SER A 172 0.01 -51.74 2.49
N THR A 173 0.34 -52.18 3.70
CA THR A 173 -0.23 -52.49 5.05
C THR A 173 1.04 -52.73 5.92
N GLU A 174 1.11 -52.61 7.25
CA GLU A 174 0.63 -53.48 8.34
C GLU A 174 1.42 -53.01 9.59
N ASP A 175 0.76 -52.77 10.73
CA ASP A 175 0.84 -53.58 11.98
C ASP A 175 2.24 -54.10 12.38
N ASP A 176 2.75 -53.69 13.54
CA ASP A 176 2.72 -54.51 14.78
C ASP A 176 3.65 -54.00 15.91
N GLN A 177 3.11 -54.06 17.14
CA GLN A 177 3.74 -54.39 18.45
C GLN A 177 4.87 -53.47 18.98
N GLN A 178 4.93 -53.04 20.26
CA GLN A 178 4.56 -53.66 21.52
C GLN A 178 4.53 -52.59 22.64
#